data_AF-A0A351SG17-F1
#
_entry.id   AF-A0A351SG17-F1
#
_cell.length_a   1.000
_cell.length_b   1.000
_cell.length_c   1.000
_cell.angle_alpha   90.00
_cell.angle_beta   90.00
_cell.angle_gamma   90.00
#
_symmetry.space_group_name_H-M   'P 1'
#
loop_
_entity.id
_entity.type
_entity.pdbx_description
1 polymer ?
#
loop_
_entity_poly.entity_id
_entity_poly.type
_entity_poly.pdbx_seq_one_letter_code
_entity_poly.pdbx_strand_id
1 'polypeptide(L)' 'TEALGHNINFSLNRSAQEFNSTRHTEQFIETLAQSGIPEESLTLEITESLLMYDSPLKSSNFDRLKALNLNFSIDDFGTG' A
#
# COMPACT_ATOMS: atom_id res chain seq x y z
N THR A 1 14.48 -25.31 14.21
CA THR A 1 13.98 -25.38 12.82
C THR A 1 14.48 -24.14 12.11
N GLU A 2 15.48 -24.29 11.25
CA GLU A 2 15.92 -23.19 10.38
C GLU A 2 14.80 -22.93 9.37
N ALA A 3 14.32 -21.68 9.30
CA ALA A 3 13.41 -21.27 8.25
C ALA A 3 14.13 -21.39 6.90
N LEU A 4 13.46 -21.97 5.90
CA LEU A 4 14.04 -22.24 4.57
C LEU A 4 14.38 -20.97 3.74
N GLY A 5 14.20 -19.77 4.31
CA GLY A 5 14.68 -18.51 3.73
C GLY A 5 14.13 -18.22 2.33
N HIS A 6 12.82 -18.38 2.11
CA HIS A 6 12.22 -18.12 0.81
C HIS A 6 11.96 -16.62 0.61
N ASN A 7 12.47 -16.07 -0.50
CA ASN A 7 12.08 -14.73 -0.96
C ASN A 7 10.69 -14.82 -1.59
N ILE A 8 9.66 -14.39 -0.86
CA ILE A 8 8.28 -14.41 -1.28
C ILE A 8 7.86 -12.99 -1.63
N ASN A 9 7.40 -12.81 -2.87
CA ASN A 9 6.69 -11.58 -3.25
C ASN A 9 5.20 -11.78 -2.99
N PHE A 10 4.54 -10.75 -2.47
CA PHE A 10 3.10 -10.80 -2.23
C PHE A 10 2.45 -9.44 -2.43
N SER A 11 1.14 -9.50 -2.70
CA SER A 11 0.30 -8.33 -2.92
C SER A 11 -0.67 -8.13 -1.76
N LEU A 12 -0.93 -6.88 -1.40
CA LEU A 12 -1.99 -6.49 -0.48
C LEU A 12 -2.94 -5.51 -1.15
N ASN A 13 -4.22 -5.88 -1.18
CA ASN A 13 -5.29 -5.03 -1.67
C ASN A 13 -5.60 -3.91 -0.67
N ARG A 14 -5.73 -2.70 -1.17
CA ARG A 14 -6.04 -1.50 -0.39
C ARG A 14 -7.13 -0.70 -1.09
N SER A 15 -8.25 -0.55 -0.39
CA SER A 15 -9.39 0.22 -0.85
C SER A 15 -9.14 1.72 -0.72
N ALA A 16 -9.78 2.53 -1.58
CA ALA A 16 -9.68 3.99 -1.52
C ALA A 16 -10.19 4.59 -0.19
N GLN A 17 -11.03 3.86 0.55
CA GLN A 17 -11.56 4.31 1.84
C GLN A 17 -10.50 4.35 2.94
N GLU A 18 -9.50 3.47 2.87
CA GLU A 18 -8.43 3.41 3.87
C GLU A 18 -7.52 4.66 3.82
N PHE A 19 -7.50 5.37 2.69
CA PHE A 19 -6.76 6.61 2.49
C PHE A 19 -7.49 7.85 3.03
N ASN A 20 -8.73 7.70 3.54
CA ASN A 20 -9.46 8.78 4.20
C ASN A 20 -9.03 9.01 5.65
N SER A 21 -8.09 8.22 6.18
CA SER A 21 -7.67 8.28 7.58
C SER A 21 -6.16 8.31 7.68
N THR A 22 -5.59 9.46 8.05
CA THR A 22 -4.15 9.57 8.30
C THR A 22 -3.68 8.57 9.35
N ARG A 23 -4.49 8.30 10.38
CA ARG A 23 -4.19 7.29 11.40
C ARG A 23 -4.03 5.88 10.82
N HIS A 24 -4.86 5.50 9.85
CA HIS A 24 -4.75 4.18 9.22
C HIS A 24 -3.52 4.08 8.31
N THR A 25 -3.19 5.16 7.60
CA THR A 25 -1.96 5.23 6.82
C THR A 25 -0.73 5.12 7.73
N GLU A 26 -0.67 5.88 8.82
CA GLU A 26 0.44 5.85 9.79
C GLU A 26 0.59 4.46 10.42
N GLN A 27 -0.52 3.88 10.89
CA GLN A 27 -0.50 2.53 11.47
C GLN A 27 0.01 1.47 10.48
N PHE A 28 -0.34 1.58 9.21
CA PHE A 28 0.17 0.67 8.18
C PHE A 28 1.68 0.82 8.00
N ILE A 29 2.19 2.04 7.91
CA ILE A 29 3.63 2.33 7.77
C ILE A 29 4.39 1.79 8.99
N GLU A 30 3.90 2.02 10.19
CA GLU A 30 4.49 1.50 11.43
C GLU A 30 4.50 -0.03 11.46
N THR A 31 3.39 -0.66 11.05
CA THR A 31 3.27 -2.13 11.00
C THR A 31 4.24 -2.73 10.00
N LEU A 32 4.35 -2.12 8.81
CA LEU A 32 5.28 -2.55 7.78
C LEU A 32 6.73 -2.47 8.30
N ALA A 33 7.12 -1.35 8.90
CA ALA A 33 8.46 -1.16 9.48
C ALA A 33 8.78 -2.18 10.60
N GLN A 34 7.77 -2.60 11.38
CA GLN A 34 7.95 -3.60 12.45
C GLN A 34 7.91 -5.05 11.96
N SER A 35 7.38 -5.30 10.77
CA SER A 35 7.16 -6.66 10.25
C SER A 35 8.44 -7.38 9.80
N GLY A 36 9.52 -6.63 9.53
CA GLY A 36 10.75 -7.17 8.94
C GLY A 36 10.59 -7.63 7.48
N ILE A 37 9.46 -7.29 6.84
CA ILE A 37 9.22 -7.57 5.43
C ILE A 37 10.01 -6.57 4.59
N PRO A 38 10.84 -7.04 3.63
CA PRO A 38 11.50 -6.14 2.69
C PRO A 38 10.46 -5.40 1.84
N GLU A 39 10.54 -4.07 1.76
CA GLU A 39 9.56 -3.25 1.04
C GLU A 39 9.46 -3.63 -0.44
N GLU A 40 10.57 -4.06 -1.06
CA GLU A 40 10.61 -4.49 -2.45
C GLU A 40 9.86 -5.81 -2.73
N SER A 41 9.53 -6.57 -1.69
CA SER A 41 8.76 -7.83 -1.80
C SER A 41 7.26 -7.62 -1.72
N LEU A 42 6.81 -6.42 -1.31
CA LEU A 42 5.41 -6.06 -1.15
C LEU A 42 4.93 -5.19 -2.32
N THR A 43 3.80 -5.59 -2.90
CA THR A 43 3.02 -4.77 -3.83
C THR A 43 1.71 -4.33 -3.16
N LEU A 44 1.44 -3.02 -3.17
CA LEU A 44 0.13 -2.50 -2.82
C LEU A 44 -0.75 -2.39 -4.06
N GLU A 45 -1.84 -3.14 -4.08
CA GLU A 45 -2.85 -3.09 -5.13
C GLU A 45 -3.89 -2.05 -4.71
N ILE A 46 -4.00 -0.97 -5.48
CA ILE A 46 -4.92 0.14 -5.21
C ILE A 46 -5.94 0.25 -6.33
N THR A 47 -7.19 0.54 -6.01
CA THR A 47 -8.21 0.68 -7.06
C THR A 47 -8.04 1.99 -7.84
N GLU A 48 -8.45 2.00 -9.11
CA GLU A 48 -8.47 3.22 -9.95
C GLU A 48 -9.19 4.40 -9.27
N SER A 49 -10.24 4.12 -8.50
CA SER A 49 -11.00 5.12 -7.74
C SER A 49 -10.15 5.91 -6.73
N LEU A 50 -9.05 5.34 -6.21
CA LEU A 50 -8.14 6.08 -5.35
C LEU A 50 -7.46 7.23 -6.10
N LEU A 51 -7.14 7.01 -7.38
CA LEU A 51 -6.50 7.99 -8.25
C LEU A 51 -7.50 9.01 -8.83
N MET A 52 -8.75 8.60 -9.01
CA MET A 52 -9.81 9.46 -9.58
C MET A 52 -10.44 10.43 -8.57
N TYR A 53 -10.54 10.04 -7.29
CA TYR A 53 -11.25 10.82 -6.27
C TYR A 53 -10.27 11.58 -5.36
N ASP A 54 -9.96 12.80 -5.76
CA ASP A 54 -8.98 13.68 -5.11
C ASP A 54 -9.60 14.47 -3.95
N SER A 55 -9.64 13.85 -2.77
CA SER A 55 -9.65 14.63 -1.53
C SER A 55 -8.20 14.94 -1.18
N PRO A 56 -7.85 16.18 -0.80
CA PRO A 56 -6.48 16.54 -0.39
C PRO A 56 -5.89 15.60 0.67
N LEU A 57 -6.76 15.05 1.54
CA LEU A 57 -6.36 14.07 2.55
C LEU A 57 -5.91 12.73 1.94
N LYS A 58 -6.66 12.21 0.96
CA LYS A 58 -6.33 10.96 0.28
C LYS A 58 -5.02 11.08 -0.48
N SER A 59 -4.86 12.18 -1.23
CA SER A 59 -3.64 12.47 -1.99
C SER A 59 -2.43 12.60 -1.07
N SER A 60 -2.56 13.32 0.06
CA SER A 60 -1.48 13.39 1.05
C SER A 60 -1.13 12.03 1.65
N ASN A 61 -2.12 11.19 1.97
CA ASN A 61 -1.88 9.86 2.52
C ASN A 61 -1.28 8.90 1.48
N PHE A 62 -1.68 9.03 0.21
CA PHE A 62 -1.11 8.26 -0.88
C PHE A 62 0.35 8.66 -1.16
N ASP A 63 0.66 9.96 -1.17
CA ASP A 63 2.02 10.45 -1.33
C ASP A 63 2.95 10.00 -0.19
N ARG A 64 2.45 9.92 1.05
CA ARG A 64 3.20 9.33 2.17
C ARG A 64 3.57 7.86 1.92
N LEU A 65 2.66 7.08 1.35
CA LEU A 65 2.94 5.68 1.03
C LEU A 65 3.87 5.53 -0.18
N LYS A 66 3.71 6.37 -1.21
CA LYS A 66 4.63 6.40 -2.37
C LYS A 66 6.05 6.82 -2.00
N ALA A 67 6.23 7.55 -0.90
CA ALA A 67 7.56 7.90 -0.40
C ALA A 67 8.30 6.70 0.20
N LEU A 68 7.61 5.58 0.44
CA LEU A 68 8.22 4.31 0.80
C LEU A 68 8.70 3.58 -0.46
N ASN A 69 9.69 2.70 -0.32
CA ASN A 69 10.24 1.90 -1.41
C ASN A 69 9.35 0.69 -1.77
N LEU A 70 8.03 0.90 -1.79
CA LEU A 70 7.00 -0.09 -2.07
C LEU A 70 6.72 -0.21 -3.57
N ASN A 71 6.29 -1.39 -4.00
CA ASN A 71 5.69 -1.55 -5.31
C ASN A 71 4.19 -1.17 -5.25
N PHE A 72 3.68 -0.60 -6.34
CA PHE A 72 2.26 -0.28 -6.48
C PHE A 72 1.72 -0.88 -7.78
N SER A 73 0.52 -1.42 -7.73
CA SER A 73 -0.28 -1.80 -8.90
C SER A 73 -1.66 -1.18 -8.81
N ILE A 74 -2.29 -0.96 -9.96
CA ILE A 74 -3.66 -0.49 -10.04
C ILE A 74 -4.57 -1.69 -10.30
N ASP A 75 -5.55 -1.91 -9.42
CA ASP A 75 -6.60 -2.90 -9.56
C ASP A 75 -7.84 -2.31 -10.25
N ASP A 76 -8.61 -3.16 -10.94
CA ASP A 76 -9.85 -2.82 -11.67
C ASP A 76 -9.72 -1.76 -12.78
N PHE A 77 -8.57 -1.65 -13.45
CA PHE A 77 -8.36 -0.71 -14.54
C PHE A 77 -9.33 -0.96 -15.73
N GLY A 78 -10.18 0.03 -16.05
CA GLY A 78 -11.08 -0.01 -17.22
C GLY A 78 -12.54 -0.38 -16.96
N THR A 79 -13.02 -0.21 -15.72
CA THR A 79 -14.45 -0.35 -15.36
C THR A 79 -15.21 0.98 -15.28
N GLY A 80 -14.53 2.10 -15.58
CA GLY A 80 -15.10 3.44 -15.67
C GLY A 80 -16.03 3.66 -16.86
#